data_AF-A0A3G2R928-F1
#
_entry.id   AF-A0A3G2R928-F1
#
_cell.length_a   1.000
_cell.length_b   1.000
_cell.length_c   1.000
_cell.angle_alpha   90.00
_cell.angle_beta   90.00
_cell.angle_gamma   90.00
#
_symmetry.space_group_name_H-M   'P 1'
#
loop_
_entity.id
_entity.type
_entity.pdbx_description
1 polymer ?
#
loop_
_entity_poly.entity_id
_entity_poly.type
_entity_poly.pdbx_seq_one_letter_code
_entity_poly.pdbx_strand_id
1 'polypeptide(L)'
;MKIDSTLYSYYLEYNAAYKSKSQLIRVISENWFKDNMFCPFCTRERINIYNNNHPVADFFCDFCGEEFQLKSKRQKLGNIVVDGEYNKMIDAIYKNSVPNFLFMSYGLNFDCINDLIIIPRNLYCLELFKKGSLYHILLRGQDGQAVILF
;
A
#
# COMPACT_ATOMS: atom_id res chain seq x y z
N MET A 1 -9.27 -19.19 -8.76
CA MET A 1 -9.62 -17.77 -8.95
C MET A 1 -8.57 -17.15 -9.86
N LYS A 2 -8.92 -16.74 -11.08
CA LYS A 2 -8.00 -15.98 -11.95
C LYS A 2 -8.18 -14.51 -11.58
N ILE A 3 -7.25 -13.96 -10.81
CA ILE A 3 -7.19 -12.52 -10.58
C ILE A 3 -6.82 -11.91 -11.94
N ASP A 4 -7.71 -11.08 -12.50
CA ASP A 4 -7.34 -10.26 -13.65
C ASP A 4 -6.24 -9.31 -13.17
N SER A 5 -5.02 -9.59 -13.61
CA SER A 5 -3.81 -8.92 -13.12
C SER A 5 -3.61 -7.54 -13.74
N THR A 6 -4.55 -7.06 -14.55
CA THR A 6 -4.42 -5.79 -15.27
C THR A 6 -5.26 -4.68 -14.62
N LEU A 7 -4.74 -3.45 -14.67
CA LEU A 7 -5.46 -2.24 -14.26
C LEU A 7 -6.19 -1.60 -15.46
N TYR A 8 -6.06 -2.16 -16.66
CA TYR A 8 -6.45 -1.50 -17.90
C TYR A 8 -7.96 -1.31 -18.02
N SER A 9 -8.76 -2.27 -17.53
CA SER A 9 -10.23 -2.15 -17.49
C SER A 9 -10.68 -0.95 -16.65
N TYR A 10 -10.11 -0.79 -15.44
CA TYR A 10 -10.34 0.37 -14.59
C TYR A 10 -9.84 1.67 -15.24
N TYR A 11 -8.69 1.65 -15.91
CA TYR A 11 -8.22 2.82 -16.65
C TYR A 11 -9.24 3.27 -17.71
N LEU A 12 -9.81 2.35 -18.48
CA LEU A 12 -10.82 2.68 -19.49
C LEU A 12 -12.08 3.30 -18.87
N GLU A 13 -12.50 2.80 -17.71
CA GLU A 13 -13.68 3.30 -16.98
C GLU A 13 -13.47 4.71 -16.42
N TYR A 14 -12.30 4.98 -15.82
CA TYR A 14 -12.09 6.20 -15.02
C TYR A 14 -11.31 7.32 -15.73
N ASN A 15 -10.60 7.07 -16.85
CA ASN A 15 -9.68 8.06 -17.43
C ASN A 15 -10.34 9.41 -17.81
N ALA A 16 -11.61 9.40 -18.20
CA ALA A 16 -12.32 10.61 -18.62
C ALA A 16 -12.76 11.48 -17.43
N ALA A 17 -12.92 10.87 -16.25
CA ALA A 17 -13.43 11.54 -15.05
C ALA A 17 -12.34 12.31 -14.28
N TYR A 18 -11.07 11.97 -14.47
CA TYR A 18 -9.96 12.51 -13.67
C TYR A 18 -8.90 13.22 -14.52
N LYS A 19 -8.76 14.54 -14.33
CA LYS A 19 -7.70 15.34 -14.97
C LYS A 19 -6.32 15.11 -14.35
N SER A 20 -6.27 14.87 -13.04
CA SER A 20 -5.02 14.62 -12.32
C SER A 20 -4.61 13.16 -12.44
N LYS A 21 -3.42 12.91 -13.00
CA LYS A 21 -2.87 11.55 -13.11
C LYS A 21 -2.73 10.88 -11.75
N SER A 22 -2.35 11.63 -10.70
CA SER A 22 -2.21 11.11 -9.34
C SER A 22 -3.55 10.70 -8.71
N GLN A 23 -4.63 11.43 -9.02
CA GLN A 23 -5.97 11.05 -8.56
C GLN A 23 -6.53 9.88 -9.37
N LEU A 24 -6.30 9.86 -10.68
CA LEU A 24 -6.68 8.73 -11.54
C LEU A 24 -6.02 7.44 -11.05
N ILE A 25 -4.69 7.44 -10.80
CA ILE A 25 -4.02 6.23 -10.32
C ILE A 25 -4.56 5.80 -8.95
N ARG A 26 -4.81 6.75 -8.03
CA ARG A 26 -5.38 6.43 -6.73
C ARG A 26 -6.68 5.65 -6.89
N VAL A 27 -7.62 6.18 -7.66
CA VAL A 27 -8.94 5.59 -7.87
C VAL A 27 -8.87 4.22 -8.54
N ILE A 28 -8.10 4.06 -9.63
CA ILE A 28 -8.02 2.75 -10.30
C ILE A 28 -7.29 1.71 -9.43
N SER A 29 -6.26 2.12 -8.67
CA SER A 29 -5.51 1.19 -7.81
C SER A 29 -6.34 0.76 -6.61
N GLU A 30 -7.12 1.67 -6.01
CA GLU A 30 -7.97 1.35 -4.88
C GLU A 30 -9.14 0.44 -5.26
N ASN A 31 -9.81 0.72 -6.39
CA ASN A 31 -10.89 -0.13 -6.87
C ASN A 31 -10.39 -1.52 -7.27
N TRP A 32 -9.28 -1.61 -8.01
CA TRP A 32 -8.70 -2.91 -8.34
C TRP A 32 -8.34 -3.70 -7.07
N PHE A 33 -7.73 -3.05 -6.07
CA PHE A 33 -7.35 -3.73 -4.83
C PHE A 33 -8.58 -4.26 -4.09
N LYS A 34 -9.62 -3.44 -3.93
CA LYS A 34 -10.89 -3.84 -3.30
C LYS A 34 -11.52 -5.06 -3.96
N ASP A 35 -11.51 -5.09 -5.30
CA ASP A 35 -12.23 -6.10 -6.07
C ASP A 35 -11.44 -7.42 -6.19
N ASN A 36 -10.12 -7.40 -6.01
CA ASN A 36 -9.25 -8.56 -6.25
C ASN A 36 -8.60 -9.14 -4.99
N MET A 37 -8.60 -8.43 -3.86
CA MET A 37 -7.83 -8.80 -2.68
C MET A 37 -8.70 -9.26 -1.51
N PHE A 38 -8.20 -10.28 -0.83
CA PHE A 38 -8.70 -10.77 0.45
C PHE A 38 -7.84 -10.21 1.59
N CYS A 39 -8.33 -10.28 2.83
CA CYS A 39 -7.55 -9.88 4.01
C CYS A 39 -6.36 -10.84 4.22
N PRO A 40 -5.09 -10.38 4.14
CA PRO A 40 -3.93 -11.26 4.24
C PRO A 40 -3.68 -11.80 5.66
N PHE A 41 -4.34 -11.22 6.68
CA PHE A 41 -4.16 -11.62 8.08
C PHE A 41 -5.19 -12.63 8.57
N CYS A 42 -6.41 -12.61 8.05
CA CYS A 42 -7.49 -13.50 8.48
C CYS A 42 -8.19 -14.24 7.34
N THR A 43 -7.73 -14.09 6.10
CA THR A 43 -8.25 -14.75 4.90
C THR A 43 -9.71 -14.45 4.56
N ARG A 44 -10.31 -13.43 5.19
CA ARG A 44 -11.64 -12.91 4.83
C ARG A 44 -11.63 -12.49 3.37
N GLU A 45 -12.60 -12.98 2.60
CA GLU A 45 -12.63 -12.82 1.14
C GLU A 45 -12.70 -11.37 0.67
N ARG A 46 -13.19 -10.46 1.52
CA ARG A 46 -13.39 -9.06 1.16
C ARG A 46 -12.69 -8.12 2.14
N ILE A 47 -12.06 -7.11 1.57
CA ILE A 47 -11.57 -5.92 2.26
C ILE A 47 -12.53 -4.78 1.94
N ASN A 48 -12.83 -3.95 2.94
CA ASN A 48 -13.68 -2.78 2.77
C ASN A 48 -12.82 -1.54 2.53
N ILE A 49 -13.34 -0.60 1.73
CA ILE A 49 -12.71 0.70 1.49
C ILE A 49 -13.29 1.72 2.46
N TYR A 50 -12.44 2.58 3.02
CA TYR A 50 -12.89 3.75 3.77
C TYR A 50 -13.49 4.81 2.82
N ASN A 51 -14.34 5.67 3.35
CA ASN A 51 -14.78 6.85 2.61
C ASN A 51 -13.59 7.78 2.35
N ASN A 52 -13.65 8.53 1.24
CA ASN A 52 -12.59 9.48 0.86
C ASN A 52 -12.20 10.40 2.04
N ASN A 53 -10.89 10.66 2.17
CA ASN A 53 -10.26 11.47 3.21
C ASN A 53 -10.17 10.83 4.60
N HIS A 54 -10.34 9.51 4.73
CA HIS A 54 -9.93 8.83 5.95
C HIS A 54 -8.41 9.05 6.17
N PRO A 55 -7.99 9.60 7.31
CA PRO A 55 -6.67 10.23 7.43
C PRO A 55 -5.49 9.26 7.50
N VAL A 56 -5.74 7.96 7.74
CA VAL A 56 -4.68 7.01 8.14
C VAL A 56 -4.65 5.74 7.29
N ALA A 57 -5.78 5.35 6.69
CA ALA A 57 -5.90 4.09 5.98
C ALA A 57 -6.91 4.21 4.85
N ASP A 58 -6.67 3.48 3.76
CA ASP A 58 -7.58 3.40 2.62
C ASP A 58 -8.57 2.24 2.79
N PHE A 59 -8.17 1.20 3.54
CA PHE A 59 -8.92 -0.05 3.66
C PHE A 59 -8.97 -0.57 5.10
N PHE A 60 -9.97 -1.43 5.37
CA PHE A 60 -10.08 -2.18 6.62
C PHE A 60 -10.71 -3.57 6.41
N CYS A 61 -10.39 -4.50 7.31
CA CYS A 61 -11.07 -5.78 7.43
C CYS A 61 -12.13 -5.71 8.53
N ASP A 62 -13.39 -5.99 8.18
CA ASP A 62 -14.52 -6.02 9.12
C ASP A 62 -14.47 -7.19 10.12
N PHE A 63 -13.59 -8.17 9.87
CA PHE A 63 -13.48 -9.36 10.70
C PHE A 63 -12.36 -9.26 11.73
N CYS A 64 -11.12 -8.99 11.31
CA CYS A 64 -9.98 -8.91 12.23
C CYS A 64 -9.61 -7.48 12.66
N GLY A 65 -10.28 -6.46 12.12
CA GLY A 65 -10.02 -5.06 12.45
C GLY A 65 -8.71 -4.50 11.91
N GLU A 66 -7.99 -5.26 11.07
CA GLU A 66 -6.75 -4.80 10.45
C GLU A 66 -7.04 -3.70 9.42
N GLU A 67 -6.22 -2.65 9.45
CA GLU A 67 -6.30 -1.50 8.55
C GLU A 67 -5.13 -1.49 7.58
N PHE A 68 -5.34 -0.96 6.38
CA PHE A 68 -4.33 -0.93 5.33
C PHE A 68 -4.28 0.40 4.59
N GLN A 69 -3.07 0.87 4.30
CA GLN A 69 -2.79 2.00 3.44
C GLN A 69 -2.13 1.50 2.16
N LEU A 70 -2.73 1.78 1.00
CA LEU A 70 -2.20 1.48 -0.31
C LEU A 70 -1.34 2.64 -0.83
N LYS A 71 -0.16 2.30 -1.33
CA LYS A 71 0.72 3.20 -2.07
C LYS A 71 0.99 2.54 -3.42
N SER A 72 0.67 3.24 -4.49
CA SER A 72 0.85 2.73 -5.85
C SER A 72 1.90 3.52 -6.64
N LYS A 73 2.68 2.81 -7.46
CA LYS A 73 3.78 3.39 -8.26
C LYS A 73 3.80 2.82 -9.68
N ARG A 74 4.06 3.67 -10.66
CA ARG A 74 4.30 3.23 -12.04
C ARG A 74 5.69 2.62 -12.16
N GLN A 75 5.81 1.50 -12.87
CA GLN A 75 7.00 0.65 -12.99
C GLN A 75 7.39 -0.02 -11.66
N LYS A 76 8.34 -0.96 -11.73
CA LYS A 76 8.79 -1.77 -10.60
C LYS A 76 9.05 -0.93 -9.34
N LEU A 77 8.74 -1.53 -8.19
CA LEU A 77 9.18 -0.98 -6.92
C LEU A 77 10.71 -0.92 -6.94
N GLY A 78 11.24 0.19 -6.44
CA GLY A 78 12.67 0.29 -6.12
C GLY A 78 12.78 0.50 -4.62
N ASN A 79 14.00 0.50 -4.09
CA ASN A 79 14.30 0.51 -2.65
C ASN A 79 13.79 1.73 -1.86
N ILE A 80 13.07 2.66 -2.51
CA ILE A 80 12.60 3.91 -1.91
C ILE A 80 11.14 4.14 -2.30
N VAL A 81 10.29 4.25 -1.29
CA VAL A 81 8.94 4.79 -1.41
C VAL A 81 8.89 6.13 -0.68
N VAL A 82 8.57 7.19 -1.40
CA VAL A 82 8.47 8.55 -0.85
C VAL A 82 7.10 8.70 -0.21
N ASP A 83 7.07 9.01 1.08
CA ASP A 83 5.84 9.39 1.78
C ASP A 83 5.78 10.91 2.01
N GLY A 84 4.59 11.48 1.87
CA GLY A 84 4.39 12.94 1.84
C GLY A 84 4.43 13.61 3.22
N GLU A 85 4.22 12.85 4.30
CA GLU A 85 3.95 13.41 5.63
C GLU A 85 4.74 12.71 6.73
N TYR A 86 6.08 12.78 6.64
CA TYR A 86 7.03 12.19 7.62
C TYR A 86 6.61 12.39 9.09
N ASN A 87 6.25 13.62 9.48
CA ASN A 87 5.88 13.90 10.87
C ASN A 87 4.62 13.15 11.30
N LYS A 88 3.62 13.00 10.42
CA LYS A 88 2.40 12.26 10.74
C LYS A 88 2.66 10.76 10.86
N MET A 89 3.56 10.21 10.05
CA MET A 89 3.99 8.81 10.17
C MET A 89 4.69 8.57 11.52
N ILE A 90 5.64 9.45 11.90
CA ILE A 90 6.32 9.37 13.19
C ILE A 90 5.31 9.44 14.35
N ASP A 91 4.38 10.39 14.30
CA ASP A 91 3.31 10.52 15.30
C ASP A 91 2.44 9.26 15.35
N ALA A 92 2.12 8.66 14.20
CA ALA A 92 1.34 7.44 14.13
C ALA A 92 2.09 6.25 14.77
N ILE A 93 3.42 6.16 14.59
CA ILE A 93 4.28 5.14 15.21
C ILE A 93 4.27 5.29 16.72
N TYR A 94 4.49 6.50 17.24
CA TYR A 94 4.45 6.75 18.68
C TYR A 94 3.09 6.43 19.30
N LYS A 95 2.01 6.64 18.56
CA LYS A 95 0.64 6.32 18.98
C LYS A 95 0.23 4.86 18.73
N ASN A 96 1.14 4.03 18.19
CA ASN A 96 0.86 2.65 17.78
C ASN A 96 -0.39 2.54 16.86
N SER A 97 -0.50 3.49 15.94
CA SER A 97 -1.66 3.69 15.04
C SER A 97 -1.28 3.63 13.57
N VAL A 98 -0.11 3.05 13.26
CA VAL A 98 0.34 2.87 11.87
C VAL A 98 -0.47 1.73 11.24
N PRO A 99 -1.06 1.94 10.05
CA PRO A 99 -1.73 0.87 9.33
C PRO A 99 -0.71 -0.14 8.78
N ASN A 100 -1.18 -1.27 8.29
CA ASN A 100 -0.36 -2.09 7.42
C ASN A 100 -0.18 -1.37 6.08
N PHE A 101 1.03 -1.36 5.50
CA PHE A 101 1.20 -0.78 4.17
C PHE A 101 1.11 -1.83 3.08
N LEU A 102 0.47 -1.44 1.99
CA LEU A 102 0.41 -2.18 0.75
C LEU A 102 1.14 -1.36 -0.31
N PHE A 103 2.12 -1.97 -0.96
CA PHE A 103 2.83 -1.36 -2.08
C PHE A 103 2.47 -2.11 -3.35
N MET A 104 1.91 -1.38 -4.31
CA MET A 104 1.55 -1.92 -5.61
C MET A 104 2.33 -1.21 -6.71
N SER A 105 2.94 -1.97 -7.61
CA SER A 105 3.51 -1.41 -8.83
C SER A 105 2.79 -1.90 -10.08
N TYR A 106 2.75 -1.08 -11.12
CA TYR A 106 2.02 -1.38 -12.35
C TYR A 106 2.79 -1.02 -13.62
N GLY A 107 2.45 -1.69 -14.72
CA GLY A 107 3.03 -1.48 -16.05
C GLY A 107 2.78 -0.07 -16.60
N LEU A 108 3.57 0.33 -17.60
CA LEU A 108 3.49 1.68 -18.16
C LEU A 108 2.10 2.03 -18.70
N ASN A 109 1.37 1.01 -19.18
CA ASN A 109 0.09 1.15 -19.85
C ASN A 109 -1.06 0.53 -19.04
N PHE A 110 -0.87 0.32 -17.72
CA PHE A 110 -1.87 -0.37 -16.87
C PHE A 110 -2.12 -1.83 -17.28
N ASP A 111 -1.24 -2.39 -18.09
CA ASP A 111 -1.30 -3.71 -18.72
C ASP A 111 -0.97 -4.86 -17.76
N CYS A 112 -0.33 -4.56 -16.64
CA CYS A 112 -0.03 -5.54 -15.61
C CYS A 112 0.17 -4.87 -14.25
N ILE A 113 0.04 -5.67 -13.20
CA ILE A 113 0.60 -5.41 -11.88
C ILE A 113 1.93 -6.16 -11.80
N ASN A 114 3.00 -5.44 -11.49
CA ASN A 114 4.34 -6.02 -11.42
C ASN A 114 4.62 -6.60 -10.04
N ASP A 115 4.33 -5.82 -8.99
CA ASP A 115 4.61 -6.17 -7.60
C ASP A 115 3.39 -5.83 -6.73
N LEU A 116 3.13 -6.69 -5.74
CA LEU A 116 2.20 -6.42 -4.66
C LEU A 116 2.82 -6.91 -3.34
N ILE A 117 3.19 -5.97 -2.48
CA ILE A 117 3.91 -6.23 -1.23
C ILE A 117 3.08 -5.72 -0.06
N ILE A 118 3.01 -6.50 1.00
CA ILE A 118 2.48 -6.05 2.29
C ILE A 118 3.61 -5.87 3.30
N ILE A 119 3.58 -4.77 4.04
CA ILE A 119 4.41 -4.53 5.21
C ILE A 119 3.49 -4.43 6.44
N PRO A 120 3.46 -5.48 7.26
CA PRO A 120 2.72 -5.48 8.52
C PRO A 120 3.14 -4.34 9.47
N ARG A 121 2.17 -3.76 10.20
CA ARG A 121 2.41 -2.62 11.10
C ARG A 121 3.42 -2.90 12.22
N ASN A 122 3.56 -4.15 12.63
CA ASN A 122 4.47 -4.56 13.70
C ASN A 122 5.93 -4.64 13.26
N LEU A 123 6.23 -4.41 11.97
CA LEU A 123 7.59 -4.38 11.44
C LEU A 123 8.17 -2.96 11.41
N TYR A 124 7.41 -1.92 11.79
CA TYR A 124 7.92 -0.55 11.84
C TYR A 124 8.75 -0.30 13.11
N CYS A 125 10.01 0.08 12.93
CA CYS A 125 10.89 0.58 13.99
C CYS A 125 11.25 2.05 13.70
N LEU A 126 11.46 2.86 14.74
CA LEU A 126 11.86 4.28 14.59
C LEU A 126 13.16 4.45 13.79
N GLU A 127 14.02 3.43 13.75
CA GLU A 127 15.25 3.43 12.93
C GLU A 127 14.99 3.41 11.42
N LEU A 128 13.77 3.08 10.98
CA LEU A 128 13.36 3.07 9.57
C LEU A 128 13.14 4.48 9.00
N PHE A 129 12.97 5.48 9.87
CA PHE A 129 12.56 6.82 9.48
C PHE A 129 13.69 7.82 9.80
N LYS A 130 14.54 8.12 8.81
CA LYS A 130 15.53 9.20 8.89
C LYS A 130 15.22 10.32 7.91
N LYS A 131 15.19 11.55 8.41
CA LYS A 131 15.09 12.76 7.58
C LYS A 131 16.32 12.87 6.69
N GLY A 132 16.17 12.63 5.38
CA GLY A 132 17.22 12.82 4.39
C GLY A 132 18.16 11.62 4.16
N SER A 133 17.78 10.39 4.51
CA SER A 133 18.56 9.19 4.14
C SER A 133 17.66 8.00 3.80
N LEU A 134 18.14 7.15 2.87
CA LEU A 134 17.46 6.00 2.28
C LEU A 134 16.64 5.18 3.28
N TYR A 135 15.37 4.92 2.94
CA TYR A 135 14.49 4.03 3.70
C TYR A 135 14.89 2.57 3.43
N HIS A 136 15.75 2.00 4.28
CA HIS A 136 15.90 0.55 4.38
C HIS A 136 14.91 0.05 5.41
N ILE A 137 13.94 -0.78 5.01
CA ILE A 137 13.10 -1.52 5.95
C ILE A 137 13.99 -2.58 6.63
N LEU A 138 14.49 -2.26 7.82
CA LEU A 138 15.12 -3.21 8.74
C LEU A 138 14.03 -4.05 9.40
N LEU A 139 13.84 -5.27 8.89
CA LEU A 139 12.99 -6.26 9.55
C LEU A 139 13.74 -6.87 10.74
N ARG A 140 13.07 -6.94 11.90
CA ARG A 140 13.60 -7.63 13.07
C ARG A 140 13.46 -9.15 12.85
N GLY A 141 14.54 -9.79 12.40
CA GLY A 141 14.61 -11.26 12.35
C GLY A 141 14.70 -11.86 13.75
N GLN A 142 14.14 -13.07 13.95
CA GLN A 142 14.18 -13.79 15.23
C GLN A 142 15.61 -14.13 15.71
N ASP A 143 16.60 -14.06 14.81
CA ASP A 143 18.01 -14.40 15.08
C ASP A 143 19.00 -13.23 14.90
N GLY A 144 18.52 -11.98 14.93
CA GLY A 144 19.40 -10.80 14.82
C GLY A 144 20.03 -10.57 13.44
N GLN A 145 19.60 -11.30 12.42
CA GLN A 145 19.92 -10.99 11.02
C GLN A 145 18.89 -10.02 10.44
N ALA A 146 19.38 -8.92 9.87
CA ALA A 146 18.57 -7.95 9.14
C ALA A 146 18.39 -8.42 7.70
N VAL A 147 17.14 -8.70 7.30
CA VAL A 147 16.79 -8.95 5.91
C VAL A 147 16.18 -7.66 5.34
N ILE A 148 16.83 -7.13 4.31
CA ILE A 148 16.29 -6.03 3.49
C ILE A 148 15.21 -6.65 2.62
N LEU A 149 13.94 -6.29 2.84
CA LEU A 149 12.88 -6.56 1.86
C LEU A 149 12.67 -5.31 0.98
N PHE A 150 12.46 -5.61 -0.30
CA PHE A 150 12.82 -4.87 -1.52
C PHE A 150 12.17 -3.51 -1.73
#